data_AF-A0AAN8M449-F1
#
_entry.id   AF-A0AAN8M449-F1
#
_cell.length_a   1.000
_cell.length_b   1.000
_cell.length_c   1.000
_cell.angle_alpha   90.00
_cell.angle_beta   90.00
_cell.angle_gamma   90.00
#
_symmetry.space_group_name_H-M   'P 1'
#
loop_
_entity.id
_entity.type
_entity.pdbx_description
1 polymer ?
#
loop_
_entity_poly.entity_id
_entity_poly.type
_entity_poly.pdbx_seq_one_letter_code
_entity_poly.pdbx_strand_id
1 'polypeptide(L)'
;MWEEYGEDFSYDLCPRAKIFRRDQAEVKDLDSLKHIMRYNDYKNDPYSKGDPCKSICCRNDLREKDSRPGGCYDTKVTDFHMAQEFRAEAVNGPTTQGDLPPFSWEDFNSTVHQGLPDHYDFPFISVQPALFMP
;
A
#
# COMPACT_ATOMS: atom_id res chain seq x y z
N MET A 1 -22.51 2.52 -14.35
CA MET A 1 -21.19 2.67 -13.68
C MET A 1 -20.06 2.69 -14.69
N TRP A 2 -19.80 1.62 -15.46
CA TRP A 2 -18.81 1.69 -16.56
C TRP A 2 -19.11 2.79 -17.60
N GLU A 3 -20.35 2.85 -18.08
CA GLU A 3 -20.77 3.85 -19.08
C GLU A 3 -20.65 5.30 -18.59
N GLU A 4 -20.65 5.50 -17.27
CA GLU A 4 -20.67 6.82 -16.62
C GLU A 4 -19.28 7.25 -16.12
N TYR A 5 -18.49 6.29 -15.62
CA TYR A 5 -17.22 6.53 -14.94
C TYR A 5 -16.01 5.87 -15.64
N GLY A 6 -16.24 5.17 -16.75
CA GLY A 6 -15.21 4.60 -17.61
C GLY A 6 -14.35 3.53 -16.94
N GLU A 7 -13.08 3.48 -17.36
CA GLU A 7 -12.10 2.43 -17.04
C GLU A 7 -11.94 2.09 -15.55
N ASP A 8 -12.11 3.09 -14.70
CA ASP A 8 -11.88 2.96 -13.26
C ASP A 8 -12.84 1.97 -12.58
N PHE A 9 -13.98 1.68 -13.20
CA PHE A 9 -15.02 0.78 -12.67
C PHE A 9 -15.17 -0.53 -13.44
N SER A 10 -14.22 -0.91 -14.32
CA SER A 10 -14.16 -2.28 -14.85
C SER A 10 -13.29 -3.16 -13.98
N TYR A 11 -13.74 -4.39 -13.84
CA TYR A 11 -12.96 -5.49 -13.32
C TYR A 11 -11.59 -5.62 -14.01
N ASP A 12 -11.58 -5.61 -15.34
CA ASP A 12 -10.37 -5.88 -16.13
C ASP A 12 -9.50 -4.65 -16.34
N LEU A 13 -10.10 -3.46 -16.41
CA LEU A 13 -9.44 -2.25 -16.91
C LEU A 13 -9.20 -1.17 -15.86
N CYS A 14 -9.62 -1.39 -14.61
CA CYS A 14 -9.25 -0.46 -13.54
C CYS A 14 -7.72 -0.41 -13.35
N PRO A 15 -7.17 0.70 -12.83
CA PRO A 15 -5.72 0.87 -12.68
C PRO A 15 -5.02 -0.30 -11.97
N ARG A 16 -5.58 -0.77 -10.85
CA ARG A 16 -5.01 -1.89 -10.08
C ARG A 16 -5.02 -3.21 -10.86
N ALA A 17 -6.08 -3.48 -11.63
CA ALA A 17 -6.11 -4.67 -12.49
C ALA A 17 -5.04 -4.61 -13.59
N LYS A 18 -4.81 -3.43 -14.18
CA LYS A 18 -3.77 -3.24 -15.20
C LYS A 18 -2.35 -3.36 -14.61
N ILE A 19 -2.11 -2.79 -13.43
CA ILE A 19 -0.84 -2.92 -12.71
C ILE A 19 -0.56 -4.38 -12.35
N PHE A 20 -1.51 -5.08 -11.72
CA PHE A 20 -1.32 -6.50 -11.42
C PHE A 20 -1.12 -7.34 -12.68
N ARG A 21 -1.91 -7.11 -13.75
CA ARG A 21 -1.74 -7.84 -15.01
C ARG A 21 -0.34 -7.66 -15.62
N ARG A 22 0.24 -6.46 -15.49
CA ARG A 22 1.59 -6.13 -15.96
C ARG A 22 2.67 -6.78 -15.07
N ASP A 23 2.55 -6.64 -13.75
CA ASP A 23 3.69 -6.79 -12.83
C ASP A 23 3.64 -8.06 -11.98
N GLN A 24 2.52 -8.79 -11.90
CA GLN A 24 2.41 -9.98 -11.05
C GLN A 24 3.47 -11.04 -11.35
N ALA A 25 3.91 -11.12 -12.62
CA ALA A 25 4.91 -12.10 -13.04
C ALA A 25 6.31 -11.81 -12.46
N GLU A 26 6.57 -10.58 -12.00
CA GLU A 26 7.84 -10.18 -11.38
C GLU A 26 7.94 -10.58 -9.90
N VAL A 27 6.86 -11.09 -9.30
CA VAL A 27 6.89 -11.64 -7.94
C VAL A 27 7.54 -13.02 -7.96
N LYS A 28 8.77 -13.11 -7.45
CA LYS A 28 9.57 -14.35 -7.39
C LYS A 28 9.82 -14.86 -5.99
N ASP A 29 9.62 -14.02 -4.98
CA ASP A 29 9.92 -14.26 -3.58
C ASP A 29 9.11 -13.31 -2.68
N LEU A 30 9.32 -13.40 -1.37
CA LEU A 30 8.59 -12.58 -0.41
C LEU A 30 8.93 -11.09 -0.53
N ASP A 31 10.16 -10.73 -0.92
CA ASP A 31 10.58 -9.32 -1.04
C ASP A 31 9.96 -8.64 -2.26
N SER A 32 9.94 -9.33 -3.40
CA SER A 32 9.22 -8.88 -4.60
C SER A 32 7.70 -8.85 -4.38
N LEU A 33 7.14 -9.74 -3.53
CA LEU A 33 5.75 -9.64 -3.09
C LEU A 33 5.51 -8.38 -2.23
N LYS A 34 6.39 -8.08 -1.26
CA LYS A 34 6.31 -6.83 -0.48
C LYS A 34 6.36 -5.62 -1.41
N HIS A 35 7.25 -5.64 -2.41
CA HIS A 35 7.41 -4.55 -3.37
C HIS A 35 6.13 -4.28 -4.18
N ILE A 36 5.50 -5.29 -4.77
CA ILE A 36 4.26 -5.06 -5.53
C ILE A 36 3.10 -4.62 -4.62
N MET A 37 3.03 -5.14 -3.39
CA MET A 37 1.97 -4.78 -2.45
C MET A 37 2.12 -3.35 -1.89
N ARG A 38 3.36 -2.83 -1.86
CA ARG A 38 3.67 -1.44 -1.48
C ARG A 38 3.77 -0.49 -2.67
N TYR A 39 3.51 -0.99 -3.88
CA TYR A 39 3.70 -0.24 -5.11
C TYR A 39 2.85 1.03 -5.16
N ASN A 40 3.54 2.17 -5.31
CA ASN A 40 2.98 3.44 -5.68
C ASN A 40 4.04 4.27 -6.41
N ASP A 41 3.90 4.35 -7.72
CA ASP A 41 4.73 5.17 -8.60
C ASP A 41 3.85 6.10 -9.43
N TYR A 42 2.86 6.71 -8.78
CA TYR A 42 1.76 7.41 -9.47
C TYR A 42 2.18 8.55 -10.40
N LYS A 43 3.39 9.08 -10.19
CA LYS A 43 3.99 10.15 -11.01
C LYS A 43 4.48 9.62 -12.35
N ASN A 44 4.91 8.37 -12.43
CA ASN A 44 5.53 7.78 -13.62
C ASN A 44 4.68 6.65 -14.23
N ASP A 45 3.88 5.93 -13.44
CA ASP A 45 3.04 4.85 -13.95
C ASP A 45 1.88 5.40 -14.81
N PRO A 46 1.82 5.05 -16.12
CA PRO A 46 0.78 5.53 -17.02
C PRO A 46 -0.64 5.10 -16.60
N TYR A 47 -0.78 4.00 -15.85
CA TYR A 47 -2.10 3.56 -15.35
C TYR A 47 -2.60 4.39 -14.18
N SER A 48 -1.69 5.05 -13.46
CA SER A 48 -2.05 5.94 -12.34
C SER A 48 -2.55 7.30 -12.80
N LYS A 49 -2.17 7.76 -14.01
CA LYS A 49 -2.61 9.05 -14.57
C LYS A 49 -2.38 10.23 -13.61
N GLY A 50 -1.28 10.21 -12.86
CA GLY A 50 -0.97 11.25 -11.86
C GLY A 50 -1.82 11.21 -10.59
N ASP A 51 -2.71 10.24 -10.42
CA ASP A 51 -3.52 10.07 -9.21
C ASP A 51 -2.84 9.10 -8.23
N PRO A 52 -2.44 9.55 -7.03
CA PRO A 52 -1.74 8.73 -6.04
C PRO A 52 -2.58 7.58 -5.47
N CYS A 53 -3.89 7.53 -5.77
CA CYS A 53 -4.76 6.40 -5.42
C CYS A 53 -5.09 5.46 -6.56
N LYS A 54 -4.60 5.73 -7.76
CA LYS A 54 -4.64 4.79 -8.89
C LYS A 54 -3.39 3.92 -8.92
N SER A 55 -3.04 3.36 -7.76
CA SER A 55 -1.95 2.40 -7.57
C SER A 55 -2.40 1.27 -6.63
N ILE A 56 -1.55 0.25 -6.44
CA ILE A 56 -1.81 -0.84 -5.47
C ILE A 56 -1.92 -0.28 -4.05
N CYS A 57 -0.92 0.49 -3.61
CA CYS A 57 -0.91 1.10 -2.28
C CYS A 57 -1.19 2.61 -2.35
N CYS A 58 -2.48 2.97 -2.41
CA CYS A 58 -2.98 4.35 -2.53
C CYS A 58 -2.45 5.32 -1.46
N ARG A 59 -2.12 6.55 -1.88
CA ARG A 59 -1.66 7.68 -1.05
C ARG A 59 -2.58 8.91 -1.25
N ASN A 60 -3.80 8.86 -0.72
CA ASN A 60 -4.80 9.93 -0.95
C ASN A 60 -4.38 11.26 -0.32
N ASP A 61 -3.52 11.18 0.67
CA ASP A 61 -2.87 12.31 1.34
C ASP A 61 -1.95 13.11 0.40
N LEU A 62 -1.43 12.48 -0.66
CA LEU A 62 -0.56 13.10 -1.65
C LEU A 62 -1.30 13.72 -2.84
N ARG A 63 -2.63 13.78 -2.83
CA ARG A 63 -3.40 14.46 -3.88
C ARG A 63 -3.17 15.97 -3.82
N GLU A 64 -3.00 16.60 -4.97
CA GLU A 64 -2.85 18.06 -5.05
C GLU A 64 -4.12 18.82 -4.61
N LYS A 65 -5.29 18.20 -4.77
CA LYS A 65 -6.60 18.77 -4.42
C LYS A 65 -7.38 17.78 -3.58
N ASP A 66 -8.08 18.30 -2.57
CA ASP A 66 -8.90 17.52 -1.65
C ASP A 66 -8.15 16.33 -1.05
N SER A 67 -6.88 16.54 -0.66
CA SER A 67 -6.09 15.54 0.06
C SER A 67 -6.82 15.13 1.34
N ARG A 68 -6.78 13.84 1.65
CA ARG A 68 -7.37 13.30 2.89
C ARG A 68 -6.43 12.28 3.50
N PRO A 69 -6.38 12.15 4.82
CA PRO A 69 -5.54 11.18 5.51
C PRO A 69 -6.13 9.77 5.37
N GLY A 70 -5.94 9.17 4.20
CA GLY A 70 -6.50 7.86 3.87
C GLY A 70 -5.82 7.20 2.68
N GLY A 71 -6.08 5.92 2.51
CA GLY A 71 -5.47 5.10 1.46
C GLY A 71 -5.01 3.75 2.00
N CYS A 72 -3.91 3.26 1.45
CA CYS A 72 -3.23 2.05 1.92
C CYS A 72 -2.45 2.38 3.20
N TYR A 73 -2.68 1.61 4.27
CA TYR A 73 -2.09 1.87 5.59
C TYR A 73 -1.41 0.65 6.22
N ASP A 74 -1.30 -0.46 5.48
CA ASP A 74 -0.54 -1.62 5.91
C ASP A 74 -0.11 -2.47 4.71
N THR A 75 0.71 -3.48 4.97
CA THR A 75 0.85 -4.66 4.11
C THR A 75 1.20 -5.83 5.00
N LYS A 76 0.63 -7.01 4.71
CA LYS A 76 0.94 -8.26 5.39
C LYS A 76 1.23 -9.32 4.32
N VAL A 77 2.33 -10.03 4.45
CA VAL A 77 2.75 -11.07 3.51
C VAL A 77 3.14 -12.32 4.28
N THR A 78 2.90 -13.48 3.69
CA THR A 78 3.31 -14.78 4.21
C THR A 78 3.50 -15.72 3.02
N ASP A 79 4.33 -16.74 3.18
CA ASP A 79 4.44 -17.85 2.25
C ASP A 79 3.93 -19.14 2.90
N PHE A 80 4.03 -20.25 2.16
CA PHE A 80 3.57 -21.55 2.64
C PHE A 80 4.28 -21.98 3.94
N HIS A 81 5.59 -21.78 4.04
CA HIS A 81 6.38 -22.21 5.20
C HIS A 81 6.12 -21.33 6.43
N MET A 82 6.07 -20.01 6.24
CA MET A 82 5.73 -19.06 7.30
C MET A 82 4.32 -19.32 7.85
N ALA A 83 3.35 -19.59 6.98
CA ALA A 83 1.97 -19.85 7.38
C ALA A 83 1.83 -21.11 8.25
N GLN A 84 2.62 -22.17 8.00
CA GLN A 84 2.64 -23.38 8.83
C GLN A 84 3.07 -23.11 10.28
N GLU A 85 3.80 -22.03 10.51
CA GLU A 85 4.35 -21.64 11.81
C GLU A 85 3.66 -20.40 12.39
N PHE A 86 2.51 -20.01 11.83
CA PHE A 86 1.76 -18.81 12.21
C PHE A 86 2.57 -17.51 12.09
N ARG A 87 3.50 -17.45 11.13
CA ARG A 87 4.32 -16.27 10.87
C ARG A 87 3.83 -15.47 9.67
N ALA A 88 4.05 -14.17 9.72
CA ALA A 88 3.93 -13.26 8.59
C ALA A 88 4.96 -12.13 8.74
N GLU A 89 5.19 -11.40 7.66
CA GLU A 89 5.80 -10.08 7.75
C GLU A 89 4.73 -9.01 7.58
N ALA A 90 4.78 -7.98 8.42
CA ALA A 90 3.81 -6.90 8.42
C ALA A 90 4.50 -5.54 8.50
N VAL A 91 3.96 -4.56 7.79
CA VAL A 91 4.30 -3.15 7.93
C VAL A 91 3.04 -2.37 8.23
N ASN A 92 3.16 -1.40 9.14
CA ASN A 92 2.07 -0.48 9.49
C ASN A 92 2.42 0.93 8.98
N GLY A 93 1.53 1.51 8.18
CA GLY A 93 1.67 2.86 7.64
C GLY A 93 1.54 2.95 6.11
N PRO A 94 1.30 4.16 5.58
CA PRO A 94 1.31 4.43 4.14
C PRO A 94 2.66 4.13 3.48
N THR A 95 2.67 3.85 2.18
CA THR A 95 3.90 3.50 1.45
C THR A 95 4.86 4.66 1.29
N THR A 96 6.14 4.41 1.59
CA THR A 96 7.30 5.28 1.35
C THR A 96 8.14 4.79 0.16
N GLN A 97 7.67 3.77 -0.58
CA GLN A 97 8.36 3.22 -1.74
C GLN A 97 8.54 4.30 -2.83
N GLY A 98 9.69 4.29 -3.52
CA GLY A 98 9.95 5.20 -4.65
C GLY A 98 10.09 6.66 -4.23
N ASP A 99 10.70 6.91 -3.06
CA ASP A 99 10.95 8.25 -2.49
C ASP A 99 9.67 9.02 -2.12
N LEU A 100 8.54 8.33 -1.94
CA LEU A 100 7.34 8.95 -1.39
C LEU A 100 7.59 9.37 0.07
N PRO A 101 7.18 10.58 0.48
CA PRO A 101 7.45 11.06 1.82
C PRO A 101 6.70 10.21 2.86
N PRO A 102 7.29 9.95 4.03
CA PRO A 102 6.57 9.41 5.18
C PRO A 102 5.29 10.21 5.45
N PHE A 103 4.22 9.52 5.81
CA PHE A 103 2.98 10.19 6.21
C PHE A 103 3.18 10.86 7.58
N SER A 104 2.67 12.08 7.72
CA SER A 104 2.62 12.81 8.99
C SER A 104 1.20 13.26 9.32
N TRP A 105 0.79 13.09 10.58
CA TRP A 105 -0.45 13.68 11.09
C TRP A 105 -0.40 15.20 11.22
N GLU A 106 0.78 15.83 11.19
CA GLU A 106 0.91 17.30 11.22
C GLU A 106 0.15 17.95 10.03
N ASP A 107 0.22 17.31 8.86
CA ASP A 107 -0.48 17.73 7.64
C ASP A 107 -2.01 17.58 7.73
N PHE A 108 -2.50 16.78 8.69
CA PHE A 108 -3.92 16.45 8.89
C PHE A 108 -4.36 16.57 10.35
N ASN A 109 -3.83 17.57 11.06
CA ASN A 109 -3.93 17.73 12.52
C ASN A 109 -5.37 17.84 13.09
N SER A 110 -6.36 18.16 12.24
CA SER A 110 -7.77 18.25 12.63
C SER A 110 -8.47 16.88 12.70
N THR A 111 -7.85 15.84 12.18
CA THR A 111 -8.36 14.47 12.26
C THR A 111 -7.97 13.87 13.61
N VAL A 112 -8.89 13.21 14.32
CA VAL A 112 -8.56 12.59 15.61
C VAL A 112 -7.72 11.33 15.39
N HIS A 113 -6.54 11.27 16.04
CA HIS A 113 -5.57 10.17 15.90
C HIS A 113 -4.89 9.83 17.25
N GLN A 114 -5.63 9.93 18.36
CA GLN A 114 -5.08 9.70 19.70
C GLN A 114 -4.42 8.31 19.84
N GLY A 115 -3.20 8.28 20.37
CA GLY A 115 -2.43 7.05 20.58
C GLY A 115 -1.68 6.55 19.33
N LEU A 116 -1.83 7.22 18.19
CA LEU A 116 -1.06 6.93 16.99
C LEU A 116 0.26 7.73 16.99
N PRO A 117 1.34 7.19 16.40
CA PRO A 117 2.56 7.96 16.14
C PRO A 117 2.29 9.15 15.21
N ASP A 118 3.04 10.24 15.37
CA ASP A 118 2.91 11.42 14.51
C ASP A 118 3.40 11.17 13.07
N HIS A 119 4.41 10.31 12.91
CA HIS A 119 5.02 9.95 11.62
C HIS A 119 5.00 8.44 11.41
N TYR A 120 4.77 8.02 10.17
CA TYR A 120 4.76 6.63 9.76
C TYR A 120 5.89 6.34 8.77
N ASP A 121 7.00 5.82 9.31
CA ASP A 121 8.16 5.34 8.54
C ASP A 121 8.68 4.03 9.16
N PHE A 122 7.78 3.05 9.27
CA PHE A 122 8.08 1.77 9.90
C PHE A 122 8.58 0.74 8.87
N PRO A 123 9.59 -0.08 9.20
CA PRO A 123 9.98 -1.19 8.37
C PRO A 123 8.97 -2.34 8.49
N PHE A 124 9.07 -3.31 7.57
CA PHE A 124 8.46 -4.62 7.79
C PHE A 124 9.07 -5.28 9.04
N ILE A 125 8.22 -5.91 9.85
CA ILE A 125 8.61 -6.72 10.99
C ILE A 125 8.08 -8.14 10.83
N SER A 126 8.80 -9.12 11.38
CA SER A 126 8.27 -10.48 11.55
C SER A 126 7.28 -10.50 12.71
N VAL A 127 6.08 -11.03 12.46
CA VAL A 127 5.02 -11.22 13.44
C VAL A 127 4.75 -12.71 13.62
N GLN A 128 4.75 -13.15 14.87
CA GLN A 128 4.54 -14.55 15.26
C GLN A 128 3.94 -14.63 16.68
N PRO A 129 3.29 -15.74 17.07
CA PRO A 129 2.73 -15.89 18.41
C PRO A 129 3.82 -15.91 19.48
N ALA A 130 3.61 -15.16 20.57
CA ALA A 130 4.54 -15.12 21.70
C ALA A 130 4.67 -16.47 22.43
N LEU A 131 3.65 -17.33 22.34
CA LEU A 131 3.63 -18.67 22.94
C LEU A 131 4.69 -19.63 22.37
N PHE A 132 5.30 -19.27 21.23
CA PHE A 132 6.37 -20.06 20.60
C PHE A 132 7.76 -19.45 20.80
N MET A 133 7.90 -18.41 21.63
CA MET A 133 9.21 -17.89 22.04
C MET A 133 9.69 -18.65 23.29
N PRO A 134 10.93 -19.18 23.30
CA PRO A 134 11.50 -19.88 24.46
C PRO A 134 11.71 -18.97 25.68
#